data_AF-A0A6L7LEY3-F1
#
_entry.id   AF-A0A6L7LEY3-F1
#
_cell.length_a   1.000
_cell.length_b   1.000
_cell.length_c   1.000
_cell.angle_alpha   90.00
_cell.angle_beta   90.00
_cell.angle_gamma   90.00
#
_symmetry.space_group_name_H-M   'P 1'
#
loop_
_entity.id
_entity.type
_entity.pdbx_description
1 polymer ?
#
loop_
_entity_poly.entity_id
_entity_poly.type
_entity_poly.pdbx_seq_one_letter_code
_entity_poly.pdbx_strand_id
1 'polypeptide(L)' 'MTSKNPEYDFKWCPGCGDFGVRRALEGAIQRRVVETETPMESNVVVAGIGCSGNMVHMLESDEQPYG' A
#
# COMPACT_ATOMS: atom_id res chain seq x y z
N MET A 1 -1.00 7.13 -9.46
CA MET A 1 -2.12 6.23 -9.81
C MET A 1 -1.47 5.11 -10.59
N THR A 2 -1.49 3.91 -10.02
CA THR A 2 -0.78 2.78 -10.62
C THR A 2 -1.49 2.39 -11.91
N SER A 3 -0.74 2.22 -13.00
CA SER A 3 -1.30 1.67 -14.24
C SER A 3 -1.52 0.17 -14.16
N LYS A 4 -1.12 -0.48 -13.06
CA LYS A 4 -1.18 -1.93 -12.88
C LYS A 4 -2.60 -2.44 -12.60
N ASN A 5 -3.50 -1.61 -12.07
CA ASN A 5 -4.85 -2.05 -11.70
C ASN A 5 -5.94 -0.99 -11.97
N PRO A 6 -6.40 -0.85 -13.23
CA PRO A 6 -7.38 0.16 -13.62
C PRO A 6 -8.80 -0.09 -13.10
N GLU A 7 -9.13 -1.33 -12.72
CA GLU A 7 -10.44 -1.70 -12.19
C GLU A 7 -10.62 -1.28 -10.72
N TYR A 8 -9.53 -1.31 -9.95
CA TYR A 8 -9.51 -0.95 -8.53
C TYR A 8 -8.73 0.35 -8.23
N ASP A 9 -8.59 1.25 -9.23
CA ASP A 9 -8.00 2.58 -9.05
C ASP A 9 -8.98 3.50 -8.29
N PHE A 10 -9.15 3.21 -7.00
CA PHE A 10 -9.95 4.02 -6.09
C PHE A 10 -9.24 5.34 -5.82
N LYS A 11 -9.88 6.44 -6.23
CA LYS A 11 -9.28 7.76 -6.17
C LYS A 11 -9.51 8.37 -4.77
N TRP A 12 -8.46 8.38 -3.95
CA TRP A 12 -8.38 9.39 -2.89
C TRP A 12 -8.43 10.78 -3.51
N CYS A 13 -9.11 11.71 -2.83
CA CYS A 13 -9.19 13.10 -3.27
C CYS A 13 -7.79 13.70 -3.44
N PRO A 14 -7.58 14.63 -4.40
CA PRO A 14 -6.31 15.33 -4.51
C PRO A 14 -6.00 16.05 -3.20
N GLY A 15 -4.79 15.84 -2.67
CA GLY A 15 -4.38 16.38 -1.35
C GLY A 15 -4.84 15.56 -0.14
N CYS A 16 -5.44 14.38 -0.33
CA CYS A 16 -5.80 13.49 0.77
C CYS A 16 -4.56 13.09 1.61
N GLY A 17 -4.69 13.13 2.93
CA GLY A 17 -3.63 12.74 3.86
C GLY A 17 -3.23 11.26 3.79
N ASP A 18 -4.13 10.38 3.32
CA ASP A 18 -3.87 8.95 3.19
C ASP A 18 -2.73 8.65 2.21
N PHE A 19 -2.45 9.56 1.25
CA PHE A 19 -1.24 9.46 0.42
C PHE A 19 0.04 9.54 1.25
N GLY A 20 0.07 10.38 2.29
CA GLY A 20 1.20 10.48 3.21
C GLY A 20 1.33 9.23 4.08
N VAL A 21 0.21 8.70 4.57
CA VAL A 21 0.19 7.45 5.35
C VAL A 21 0.71 6.27 4.51
N ARG A 22 0.26 6.15 3.24
CA ARG A 22 0.76 5.14 2.31
C ARG A 22 2.28 5.18 2.18
N ARG A 23 2.84 6.37 1.91
CA ARG A 23 4.30 6.54 1.75
C ARG A 23 5.07 6.18 3.02
N ALA A 24 4.55 6.56 4.19
CA ALA A 24 5.14 6.20 5.45
C ALA A 24 5.13 4.68 5.69
N LEU A 25 4.03 4.02 5.33
CA LEU A 25 3.88 2.56 5.45
C LEU A 25 4.84 1.81 4.52
N GLU A 26 4.95 2.21 3.25
CA GLU A 26 5.92 1.65 2.30
C GLU A 26 7.35 1.74 2.84
N GLY A 27 7.75 2.92 3.34
CA GLY A 27 9.07 3.12 3.93
C GLY A 27 9.27 2.34 5.24
N ALA A 28 8.22 2.06 6.01
CA ALA A 28 8.31 1.22 7.20
C ALA A 28 8.49 -0.27 6.85
N ILE A 29 7.75 -0.76 5.84
CA ILE A 29 7.86 -2.14 5.36
C ILE A 29 9.24 -2.37 4.77
N GLN A 30 9.75 -1.47 3.93
CA GLN A 30 11.10 -1.58 3.36
C GLN A 30 12.18 -1.64 4.45
N ARG A 31 12.08 -0.79 5.48
CA ARG A 31 13.02 -0.83 6.62
C ARG A 31 12.94 -2.15 7.38
N ARG A 32 11.73 -2.63 7.67
CA ARG A 32 11.53 -3.93 8.33
C ARG A 32 12.18 -5.06 7.55
N VAL A 33 12.00 -5.12 6.24
CA VAL A 33 12.58 -6.16 5.37
C VAL A 33 14.10 -6.17 5.50
N VAL A 34 14.74 -4.99 5.50
CA VAL A 34 16.19 -4.87 5.68
C VAL A 34 16.62 -5.27 7.09
N GLU A 35 15.91 -4.83 8.12
CA GLU A 35 16.28 -5.07 9.53
C GLU A 35 16.09 -6.53 9.95
N THR A 36 15.08 -7.22 9.42
CA THR A 36 14.71 -8.58 9.85
C THR A 36 15.03 -9.66 8.83
N GLU A 37 15.58 -9.29 7.66
CA GLU A 37 15.84 -10.19 6.52
C GLU A 37 14.62 -11.04 6.15
N THR A 38 13.42 -10.55 6.45
CA THR A 38 12.16 -11.25 6.22
C THR A 38 11.54 -10.70 4.94
N PRO A 39 11.11 -11.56 4.00
CA PRO A 39 10.73 -11.10 2.69
C PRO A 39 9.38 -10.36 2.71
N MET A 40 9.11 -9.56 1.68
CA MET A 40 7.97 -8.63 1.69
C MET A 40 6.62 -9.34 1.75
N GLU A 41 6.50 -10.50 1.12
CA GLU A 41 5.32 -11.37 1.13
C GLU A 41 4.94 -11.87 2.54
N SER A 42 5.83 -11.74 3.51
CA SER A 42 5.54 -12.08 4.91
C SER A 42 4.72 -10.99 5.64
N ASN A 43 4.39 -9.89 4.98
CA ASN A 43 3.61 -8.80 5.56
C ASN A 43 2.15 -8.90 5.14
N VAL A 44 1.24 -8.67 6.11
CA VAL A 44 -0.21 -8.63 5.85
C VAL A 44 -0.73 -7.26 6.26
N VAL A 45 -1.38 -6.58 5.32
CA VAL A 45 -2.04 -5.28 5.56
C VAL A 45 -3.54 -5.51 5.63
N VAL A 46 -4.12 -5.20 6.79
CA VAL A 46 -5.56 -5.34 7.06
C VAL A 46 -6.13 -3.95 7.28
N ALA A 47 -7.19 -3.61 6.55
CA ALA A 47 -7.85 -2.32 6.67
C ALA A 47 -9.36 -2.47 6.87
N GLY A 48 -9.99 -1.44 7.43
CA GLY A 48 -11.43 -1.37 7.62
C GLY A 48 -12.17 -0.87 6.37
N ILE A 49 -13.42 -0.46 6.56
CA ILE A 49 -14.26 0.10 5.49
C ILE A 49 -14.13 1.62 5.48
N GLY A 50 -13.88 2.21 4.31
CA GLY A 50 -13.83 3.66 4.10
C GLY A 50 -12.72 4.07 3.14
N CYS A 51 -12.46 5.38 3.03
CA CYS A 51 -11.37 5.90 2.19
C CYS A 51 -10.03 5.26 2.58
N SER A 52 -9.71 5.21 3.88
CA SER A 52 -8.50 4.57 4.40
C SER A 52 -8.45 3.07 4.11
N GLY A 53 -9.60 2.40 3.93
CA GLY A 53 -9.71 1.00 3.55
C GLY A 53 -9.02 0.66 2.23
N ASN A 54 -8.95 1.62 1.31
CA ASN A 54 -8.31 1.44 0.01
C ASN A 54 -6.79 1.22 0.08
N MET A 55 -6.17 1.42 1.25
CA MET A 55 -4.75 1.23 1.45
C MET A 55 -4.27 -0.15 1.00
N VAL A 56 -5.08 -1.20 1.16
CA VAL A 56 -4.75 -2.58 0.75
C VAL A 56 -4.58 -2.72 -0.77
N HIS A 57 -5.18 -1.85 -1.56
CA HIS A 57 -5.12 -1.89 -3.03
C HIS A 57 -4.11 -0.90 -3.61
N MET A 58 -3.60 0.03 -2.81
CA MET A 58 -2.74 1.11 -3.29
C MET A 58 -1.27 0.94 -2.92
N LEU A 59 -0.92 -0.03 -2.07
CA LEU A 59 0.48 -0.38 -1.83
C LEU A 59 1.06 -0.98 -3.11
N GLU A 60 2.22 -0.48 -3.51
CA GLU A 60 2.89 -0.89 -4.75
C GLU A 60 3.99 -1.89 -4.42
N SER A 61 3.88 -3.12 -4.92
CA SER A 61 4.91 -4.17 -4.85
C SER A 61 4.82 -5.07 -6.08
N ASP A 62 5.94 -5.53 -6.62
CA ASP A 62 5.90 -6.48 -7.74
C ASP A 62 5.31 -7.85 -7.34
N GLU A 63 5.26 -8.14 -6.04
CA GLU A 63 4.74 -9.39 -5.48
C GLU A 63 3.28 -9.26 -5.02
N GLN A 64 2.72 -8.05 -4.94
CA GLN A 64 1.34 -7.86 -4.50
C GLN A 64 0.38 -7.94 -5.70
N PRO A 65 -0.67 -8.80 -5.67
CA PRO A 65 -1.55 -9.04 -6.82
C PRO A 65 -2.37 -7.83 -7.28
N TYR A 66 -2.47 -6.76 -6.47
CA TYR A 66 -3.36 -5.64 -6.72
C TYR A 66 -2.67 -4.27 -6.82
N GLY A 67 -1.33 -4.22 -6.69
CA GLY A 67 -0.52 -3.00 -6.79
C GLY A 67 0.96 -3.28 -6.89
#